data_AF-A0A660W710-F1
#
_entry.id   AF-A0A660W710-F1
#
_cell.length_a   1.000
_cell.length_b   1.000
_cell.length_c   1.000
_cell.angle_alpha   90.00
_cell.angle_beta   90.00
_cell.angle_gamma   90.00
#
_symmetry.space_group_name_H-M   'P 1'
#
loop_
_entity.id
_entity.type
_entity.pdbx_description
1 polymer ?
#
loop_
_entity_poly.entity_id
_entity_poly.type
_entity_poly.pdbx_seq_one_letter_code
_entity_poly.pdbx_strand_id
1 'polypeptide(L)'
;MSDNETNSPSGLAGYSPPLLRPGGWLGWCALVLMNMFLLSAAGLFWQYLHSGRWFDFSAQAFGRDLTTPLGTVLLQPLDIFSYPWMILIAGGTLAVLIVVPLATAVMYQLLLSLIFVAIVAVVAHSPMLALALAAGCLVAGRTKLRRDYPMVALLLGLVPVCLFLYLLAYPGIDATMLLPLQRWILALPFFLAILLAIMAGGVAVILATAGRLRSGVIWPGAGIIILASAGLFYWQIGPAELHYAILTKTVSPGDAIFAPVPREAWIKIHGEGLGEQALTLRINDDLEARRARLASHCEEFLRQYPKSPRAPSVAWLRAQCESLQLDARGLDSGLISYTAAFVQRKSTDAWESLLEKYPTSRPAALARWHLGVLQLRLAASGPGPSALAWAKLARGTLRQAQQELREVVADLRDEDTAAGGAVFGRSALLPGKQNYENALFAVECLNWTIDRNDVLTDARCAQALARLTGANPYRHQYDAEIKALATAPDYAQTKMADNLQIAQAKLHRNVYDRAEALKAIAADQRTDAAIEAFYELGRISMQTASARVIRLLLNRPEEYFKIVIAAPRNPWQGRAAENLLWLGSTAPAEQKP
;
A
#
# COMPACT_ATOMS: atom_id res chain seq x y z
N MET A 1 -71.33 46.62 24.82
CA MET A 1 -71.67 45.77 23.67
C MET A 1 -70.93 46.32 22.47
N SER A 2 -69.89 45.73 21.90
CA SER A 2 -68.96 44.68 22.33
C SER A 2 -67.77 44.83 21.38
N ASP A 3 -66.66 45.35 21.90
CA ASP A 3 -65.38 45.36 21.21
C ASP A 3 -64.91 43.92 21.02
N ASN A 4 -64.60 43.55 19.78
CA ASN A 4 -63.99 42.27 19.45
C ASN A 4 -62.70 42.54 18.68
N GLU A 5 -61.74 43.16 19.37
CA GLU A 5 -60.33 43.14 18.98
C GLU A 5 -59.81 41.71 19.11
N THR A 6 -59.86 40.98 18.00
CA THR A 6 -59.17 39.70 17.86
C THR A 6 -57.67 39.95 17.80
N ASN A 7 -57.06 39.97 18.99
CA ASN A 7 -55.63 39.78 19.23
C ASN A 7 -55.17 38.49 18.53
N SER A 8 -54.73 38.60 17.28
CA SER A 8 -53.95 37.55 16.61
C SER A 8 -52.53 37.62 17.17
N PRO A 9 -52.01 36.55 17.81
CA PRO A 9 -50.69 36.56 18.40
C PRO A 9 -49.62 36.63 17.29
N SER A 10 -49.21 37.85 16.97
CA SER A 10 -48.16 38.23 16.02
C SER A 10 -46.76 38.09 16.64
N GLY A 11 -46.53 36.99 17.36
CA GLY A 11 -45.40 36.90 18.30
C GLY A 11 -44.35 35.83 18.01
N LEU A 12 -44.53 34.94 17.02
CA LEU A 12 -43.55 33.88 16.77
C LEU A 12 -43.20 33.70 15.29
N ALA A 13 -42.01 34.22 14.99
CA ALA A 13 -41.10 33.86 13.91
C ALA A 13 -41.51 34.26 12.47
N GLY A 14 -40.84 35.29 11.96
CA GLY A 14 -40.85 35.72 10.56
C GLY A 14 -40.32 34.65 9.60
N TYR A 15 -41.12 33.63 9.35
CA TYR A 15 -40.89 32.69 8.25
C TYR A 15 -41.45 33.32 6.97
N SER A 16 -40.55 33.72 6.08
CA SER A 16 -40.93 34.16 4.74
C SER A 16 -41.64 33.00 4.03
N PRO A 17 -42.81 33.23 3.39
CA PRO A 17 -43.52 32.18 2.68
C PRO A 17 -42.63 31.59 1.57
N PRO A 18 -42.68 30.27 1.33
CA PRO A 18 -41.82 29.62 0.34
C PRO A 18 -42.09 30.18 -1.06
N LEU A 19 -41.05 30.24 -1.90
CA LEU A 19 -41.11 30.76 -3.28
C LEU A 19 -42.07 29.97 -4.20
N LEU A 20 -42.46 28.76 -3.81
CA LEU A 20 -43.23 27.83 -4.65
C LEU A 20 -44.67 27.70 -4.15
N ARG A 21 -45.66 27.89 -5.04
CA ARG A 21 -47.09 27.62 -4.77
C ARG A 21 -47.31 26.10 -4.59
N PRO A 22 -48.16 25.65 -3.64
CA PRO A 22 -48.39 24.23 -3.39
C PRO A 22 -48.93 23.53 -4.65
N GLY A 23 -48.18 22.57 -5.17
CA GLY A 23 -48.68 21.61 -6.15
C GLY A 23 -49.50 20.50 -5.47
N GLY A 24 -50.00 19.54 -6.24
CA GLY A 24 -50.56 18.32 -5.67
C GLY A 24 -49.52 17.65 -4.76
N TRP A 25 -49.89 17.36 -3.52
CA TRP A 25 -49.01 16.80 -2.49
C TRP A 25 -48.22 15.57 -2.98
N LEU A 26 -48.84 14.73 -3.81
CA LEU A 26 -48.25 13.55 -4.44
C LEU A 26 -47.02 13.86 -5.29
N GLY A 27 -47.11 14.88 -6.15
CA GLY A 27 -45.99 15.29 -7.01
C GLY A 27 -44.83 15.85 -6.19
N TRP A 28 -45.14 16.62 -5.14
CA TRP A 28 -44.13 17.11 -4.21
C TRP A 28 -43.41 15.97 -3.47
N CYS A 29 -44.17 15.02 -2.90
CA CYS A 29 -43.61 13.84 -2.24
C CYS A 29 -42.72 13.02 -3.18
N ALA A 30 -43.17 12.76 -4.41
CA ALA A 30 -42.40 12.00 -5.39
C ALA A 30 -41.06 12.66 -5.70
N LEU A 31 -41.03 14.00 -5.82
CA LEU A 31 -39.82 14.74 -6.10
C LEU A 31 -38.85 14.79 -4.91
N VAL A 32 -39.37 14.92 -3.69
CA VAL A 32 -38.56 14.81 -2.48
C VAL A 32 -37.93 13.43 -2.39
N LEU A 33 -38.72 12.37 -2.58
CA LEU A 33 -38.25 10.99 -2.58
C LEU A 33 -37.19 10.75 -3.66
N MET A 34 -37.36 11.30 -4.87
CA MET A 34 -36.36 11.21 -5.94
C MET A 34 -35.03 11.88 -5.54
N ASN A 35 -35.08 13.07 -4.94
CA ASN A 35 -33.86 13.73 -4.45
C ASN A 35 -33.22 12.94 -3.29
N MET A 36 -34.03 12.35 -2.40
CA MET A 36 -33.53 11.52 -1.31
C MET A 36 -32.82 10.28 -1.85
N PHE A 37 -33.43 9.60 -2.82
CA PHE A 37 -32.83 8.46 -3.50
C PHE A 37 -31.50 8.86 -4.17
N LEU A 38 -31.50 9.95 -4.93
CA LEU A 38 -30.32 10.43 -5.63
C LEU A 38 -29.17 10.81 -4.68
N LEU A 39 -29.48 11.53 -3.60
CA LEU A 39 -28.49 11.89 -2.60
C LEU A 39 -27.98 10.67 -1.84
N SER A 40 -28.86 9.70 -1.56
CA SER A 40 -28.47 8.43 -0.94
C SER A 40 -27.56 7.64 -1.86
N ALA A 41 -27.85 7.56 -3.16
CA ALA A 41 -26.98 6.94 -4.16
C ALA A 41 -25.61 7.62 -4.22
N ALA A 42 -25.56 8.95 -4.19
CA ALA A 42 -24.30 9.70 -4.13
C ALA A 42 -23.53 9.43 -2.83
N GLY A 43 -24.22 9.36 -1.69
CA GLY A 43 -23.61 9.02 -0.39
C GLY A 43 -23.07 7.60 -0.34
N LEU A 44 -23.83 6.63 -0.83
CA LEU A 44 -23.40 5.23 -0.93
C LEU A 44 -22.23 5.06 -1.90
N PHE A 45 -22.24 5.79 -3.02
CA PHE A 45 -21.12 5.79 -3.95
C PHE A 45 -19.86 6.42 -3.34
N TRP A 46 -20.01 7.53 -2.61
CA TRP A 46 -18.92 8.12 -1.84
C TRP A 46 -18.34 7.14 -0.81
N GLN A 47 -19.21 6.46 -0.05
CA GLN A 47 -18.80 5.42 0.89
C GLN A 47 -18.10 4.25 0.20
N TYR A 48 -18.60 3.84 -0.97
CA TYR A 48 -18.01 2.77 -1.78
C TYR A 48 -16.59 3.14 -2.21
N LEU A 49 -16.37 4.35 -2.74
CA LEU A 49 -15.03 4.81 -3.16
C LEU A 49 -13.99 4.78 -2.02
N HIS A 50 -14.41 5.00 -0.77
CA HIS A 50 -13.51 5.00 0.38
C HIS A 50 -13.31 3.60 0.99
N SER A 51 -14.37 2.79 1.07
CA SER A 51 -14.37 1.55 1.84
C SER A 51 -14.39 0.27 1.00
N GLY A 52 -14.69 0.37 -0.30
CA GLY A 52 -14.98 -0.77 -1.17
C GLY A 52 -16.29 -1.48 -0.82
N ARG A 53 -17.09 -0.93 0.10
CA ARG A 53 -18.36 -1.48 0.54
C ARG A 53 -19.46 -0.46 0.34
N TRP A 54 -20.60 -0.93 -0.17
CA TRP A 54 -21.78 -0.08 -0.34
C TRP A 54 -22.43 0.25 0.99
N PHE A 55 -22.31 -0.61 2.00
CA PHE A 55 -22.95 -0.44 3.30
C PHE A 55 -21.99 -0.84 4.43
N ASP A 56 -21.68 0.09 5.32
CA ASP A 56 -20.96 -0.18 6.57
C ASP A 56 -21.43 0.79 7.66
N PHE A 57 -22.63 0.58 8.20
CA PHE A 57 -23.20 1.44 9.26
C PHE A 57 -22.69 1.12 10.67
N SER A 58 -21.49 0.53 10.78
CA SER A 58 -20.92 0.20 12.08
C SER A 58 -20.50 1.48 12.82
N ALA A 59 -20.70 1.50 14.14
CA ALA A 59 -20.26 2.62 14.99
C ALA A 59 -18.75 2.85 14.90
N GLN A 60 -17.99 1.77 14.67
CA GLN A 60 -16.53 1.84 14.48
C GLN A 60 -16.16 2.51 13.16
N ALA A 61 -16.86 2.21 12.06
CA ALA A 61 -16.64 2.89 10.78
C ALA A 61 -16.96 4.39 10.92
N PHE A 62 -18.10 4.73 11.52
CA PHE A 62 -18.47 6.12 11.75
C PHE A 62 -17.45 6.89 12.62
N GLY A 63 -16.97 6.27 13.71
CA GLY A 63 -15.95 6.86 14.57
C GLY A 63 -14.61 7.08 13.86
N ARG A 64 -14.20 6.16 12.98
CA ARG A 64 -13.02 6.33 12.14
C ARG A 64 -13.22 7.48 11.15
N ASP A 65 -14.35 7.52 10.46
CA ASP A 65 -14.62 8.52 9.43
C ASP A 65 -14.77 9.94 10.01
N LEU A 66 -15.20 10.07 11.27
CA LEU A 66 -15.21 11.34 12.02
C LEU A 66 -13.81 11.95 12.20
N THR A 67 -12.80 11.10 12.35
CA THR A 67 -11.40 11.52 12.60
C THR A 67 -10.54 11.56 11.34
N THR A 68 -11.05 11.02 10.23
CA THR A 68 -10.32 10.88 8.97
C THR A 68 -10.45 12.18 8.16
N PRO A 69 -9.34 12.91 7.90
CA PRO A 69 -9.37 14.13 7.11
C PRO A 69 -9.84 13.84 5.68
N LEU A 70 -10.63 14.75 5.09
CA LEU A 70 -11.21 14.52 3.75
C LEU A 70 -10.14 14.36 2.66
N GLY A 71 -8.97 15.00 2.81
CA GLY A 71 -7.84 14.82 1.89
C GLY A 71 -7.22 13.43 1.94
N THR A 72 -7.29 12.73 3.08
CA THR A 72 -6.80 11.34 3.16
C THR A 72 -7.68 10.39 2.36
N VAL A 73 -8.98 10.69 2.20
CA VAL A 73 -9.90 9.94 1.32
C VAL A 73 -9.51 10.05 -0.16
N LEU A 74 -8.83 11.13 -0.56
CA LEU A 74 -8.31 11.31 -1.92
C LEU A 74 -6.95 10.62 -2.15
N LEU A 75 -6.24 10.31 -1.08
CA LEU A 75 -4.95 9.62 -1.15
C LEU A 75 -5.11 8.11 -0.91
N GLN A 76 -6.20 7.70 -0.25
CA GLN A 76 -6.47 6.31 0.11
C GLN A 76 -7.98 6.01 0.07
N PRO A 77 -8.39 4.84 -0.45
CA PRO A 77 -7.54 3.76 -0.98
C PRO A 77 -6.99 4.05 -2.39
N LEU A 78 -7.73 4.82 -3.21
CA LEU A 78 -7.30 5.20 -4.55
C LEU A 78 -6.62 6.57 -4.50
N ASP A 79 -5.31 6.58 -4.75
CA ASP A 79 -4.52 7.80 -4.79
C ASP A 79 -4.81 8.60 -6.09
N ILE A 80 -5.24 9.85 -5.96
CA ILE A 80 -5.45 10.76 -7.10
C ILE A 80 -4.20 10.97 -7.97
N PHE A 81 -2.99 10.79 -7.42
CA PHE A 81 -1.77 10.88 -8.21
C PHE A 81 -1.56 9.67 -9.10
N SER A 82 -2.08 8.52 -8.69
CA SER A 82 -2.08 7.29 -9.48
C SER A 82 -3.29 7.20 -10.43
N TYR A 83 -4.43 7.76 -10.02
CA TYR A 83 -5.68 7.78 -10.81
C TYR A 83 -6.23 9.20 -10.91
N PRO A 84 -5.75 10.03 -11.86
CA PRO A 84 -6.16 11.42 -11.99
C PRO A 84 -7.66 11.61 -12.20
N TRP A 85 -8.33 10.61 -12.79
CA TRP A 85 -9.79 10.58 -12.96
C TRP A 85 -10.55 10.67 -11.64
N MET A 86 -9.95 10.24 -10.51
CA MET A 86 -10.54 10.41 -9.19
C MET A 86 -10.79 11.87 -8.83
N ILE A 87 -10.08 12.83 -9.44
CA ILE A 87 -10.37 14.26 -9.26
C ILE A 87 -11.78 14.60 -9.74
N LEU A 88 -12.16 14.12 -10.93
CA LEU A 88 -13.48 14.33 -11.49
C LEU A 88 -14.55 13.53 -10.73
N ILE A 89 -14.26 12.27 -10.41
CA ILE A 89 -15.20 11.36 -9.73
C ILE A 89 -15.51 11.87 -8.32
N ALA A 90 -14.48 12.18 -7.52
CA ALA A 90 -14.65 12.69 -6.17
C ALA A 90 -15.26 14.10 -6.18
N GLY A 91 -14.79 14.98 -7.07
CA GLY A 91 -15.32 16.33 -7.21
C GLY A 91 -16.80 16.35 -7.60
N GLY A 92 -17.19 15.55 -8.58
CA GLY A 92 -18.59 15.42 -9.01
C GLY A 92 -19.50 14.83 -7.94
N THR A 93 -19.07 13.76 -7.28
CA THR A 93 -19.83 13.14 -6.18
C THR A 93 -20.02 14.14 -5.02
N LEU A 94 -18.93 14.82 -4.61
CA LEU A 94 -18.97 15.82 -3.55
C LEU A 94 -19.83 17.04 -3.93
N ALA A 95 -19.83 17.45 -5.20
CA ALA A 95 -20.71 18.52 -5.69
C ALA A 95 -22.19 18.19 -5.45
N VAL A 96 -22.60 16.95 -5.71
CA VAL A 96 -23.98 16.48 -5.46
C VAL A 96 -24.31 16.51 -3.97
N LEU A 97 -23.39 16.00 -3.13
CA LEU A 97 -23.55 16.01 -1.66
C LEU A 97 -23.69 17.43 -1.10
N ILE A 98 -23.05 18.42 -1.73
CA ILE A 98 -23.10 19.83 -1.32
C ILE A 98 -24.34 20.55 -1.85
N VAL A 99 -24.61 20.45 -3.16
CA VAL A 99 -25.61 21.28 -3.82
C VAL A 99 -27.04 20.89 -3.44
N VAL A 100 -27.33 19.60 -3.25
CA VAL A 100 -28.70 19.13 -3.01
C VAL A 100 -29.27 19.68 -1.69
N PRO A 101 -28.59 19.58 -0.51
CA PRO A 101 -29.08 20.20 0.71
C PRO A 101 -29.22 21.72 0.62
N LEU A 102 -28.21 22.40 0.06
CA LEU A 102 -28.19 23.87 -0.04
C LEU A 102 -29.27 24.41 -0.98
N ALA A 103 -29.38 23.86 -2.18
CA ALA A 103 -30.43 24.21 -3.12
C ALA A 103 -31.81 23.87 -2.53
N THR A 104 -31.93 22.81 -1.72
CA THR A 104 -33.18 22.51 -1.03
C THR A 104 -33.54 23.58 0.01
N ALA A 105 -32.56 24.07 0.78
CA ALA A 105 -32.78 25.16 1.73
C ALA A 105 -33.20 26.47 1.05
N VAL A 106 -32.60 26.77 -0.12
CA VAL A 106 -32.91 27.97 -0.92
C VAL A 106 -34.25 27.86 -1.66
N MET A 107 -34.60 26.68 -2.20
CA MET A 107 -35.80 26.53 -3.03
C MET A 107 -37.04 26.11 -2.23
N TYR A 108 -36.89 25.25 -1.22
CA TYR A 108 -38.01 24.64 -0.49
C TYR A 108 -38.15 25.13 0.95
N GLN A 109 -37.75 24.33 1.94
CA GLN A 109 -37.89 24.63 3.35
C GLN A 109 -36.62 24.21 4.07
N LEU A 110 -36.23 25.00 5.07
CA LEU A 110 -35.06 24.71 5.88
C LEU A 110 -35.18 23.35 6.57
N LEU A 111 -36.36 23.01 7.11
CA LEU A 111 -36.60 21.71 7.76
C LEU A 111 -36.38 20.53 6.81
N LEU A 112 -36.82 20.65 5.56
CA LEU A 112 -36.61 19.62 4.55
C LEU A 112 -35.12 19.44 4.24
N SER A 113 -34.33 20.53 4.19
CA SER A 113 -32.88 20.45 3.98
C SER A 113 -32.16 19.67 5.10
N LEU A 114 -32.68 19.69 6.34
CA LEU A 114 -32.09 18.94 7.45
C LEU A 114 -32.17 17.42 7.24
N ILE A 115 -33.20 16.92 6.54
CA ILE A 115 -33.29 15.50 6.17
C ILE A 115 -32.14 15.13 5.22
N PHE A 116 -31.87 15.98 4.23
CA PHE A 116 -30.75 15.76 3.31
C PHE A 116 -29.38 15.87 4.00
N VAL A 117 -29.23 16.80 4.95
CA VAL A 117 -28.02 16.87 5.80
C VAL A 117 -27.84 15.60 6.62
N ALA A 118 -28.92 15.05 7.19
CA ALA A 118 -28.88 13.79 7.92
C ALA A 118 -28.47 12.61 7.01
N ILE A 119 -28.93 12.58 5.76
CA ILE A 119 -28.47 11.60 4.76
C ILE A 119 -26.96 11.73 4.52
N VAL A 120 -26.41 12.94 4.37
CA VAL A 120 -24.96 13.13 4.22
C VAL A 120 -24.19 12.64 5.45
N ALA A 121 -24.71 12.90 6.66
CA ALA A 121 -24.08 12.44 7.89
C ALA A 121 -24.06 10.90 7.99
N VAL A 122 -25.20 10.26 7.76
CA VAL A 122 -25.41 8.82 8.01
C VAL A 122 -25.01 7.95 6.83
N VAL A 123 -25.42 8.31 5.61
CA VAL A 123 -25.21 7.49 4.41
C VAL A 123 -23.85 7.75 3.79
N ALA A 124 -23.44 9.01 3.67
CA ALA A 124 -22.12 9.34 3.12
C ALA A 124 -21.00 9.26 4.16
N HIS A 125 -21.31 8.93 5.42
CA HIS A 125 -20.33 8.83 6.50
C HIS A 125 -19.50 10.11 6.69
N SER A 126 -20.09 11.28 6.42
CA SER A 126 -19.37 12.56 6.45
C SER A 126 -20.01 13.55 7.42
N PRO A 127 -19.92 13.28 8.75
CA PRO A 127 -20.56 14.12 9.77
C PRO A 127 -20.03 15.55 9.80
N MET A 128 -18.72 15.74 9.55
CA MET A 128 -18.12 17.08 9.55
C MET A 128 -18.59 17.91 8.35
N LEU A 129 -18.70 17.29 7.17
CA LEU A 129 -19.30 17.93 6.00
C LEU A 129 -20.78 18.25 6.26
N ALA A 130 -21.52 17.34 6.90
CA ALA A 130 -22.92 17.55 7.26
C ALA A 130 -23.09 18.73 8.24
N LEU A 131 -22.19 18.93 9.20
CA LEU A 131 -22.19 20.10 10.08
C LEU A 131 -21.96 21.41 9.30
N ALA A 132 -20.98 21.42 8.39
CA ALA A 132 -20.73 22.58 7.53
C ALA A 132 -21.93 22.88 6.62
N LEU A 133 -22.57 21.83 6.07
CA LEU A 133 -23.80 21.95 5.29
C LEU A 133 -24.98 22.43 6.12
N ALA A 134 -25.13 21.99 7.37
CA ALA A 134 -26.17 22.48 8.27
C ALA A 134 -26.04 23.99 8.49
N ALA A 135 -24.81 24.47 8.74
CA ALA A 135 -24.51 25.89 8.86
C ALA A 135 -24.81 26.64 7.55
N GLY A 136 -24.38 26.09 6.41
CA GLY A 136 -24.65 26.64 5.08
C GLY A 136 -26.14 26.74 4.75
N CYS A 137 -26.91 25.68 5.02
CA CYS A 137 -28.36 25.64 4.87
C CYS A 137 -29.06 26.67 5.76
N LEU A 138 -28.60 26.83 7.00
CA LEU A 138 -29.14 27.82 7.94
C LEU A 138 -28.91 29.25 7.47
N VAL A 139 -27.70 29.55 6.99
CA VAL A 139 -27.35 30.85 6.41
C VAL A 139 -28.18 31.10 5.15
N ALA A 140 -28.17 30.19 4.17
CA ALA A 140 -28.91 30.33 2.93
C ALA A 140 -30.43 30.45 3.15
N GLY A 141 -30.98 29.59 4.02
CA GLY A 141 -32.42 29.48 4.27
C GLY A 141 -33.03 30.62 5.10
N ARG A 142 -32.24 31.30 5.94
CA ARG A 142 -32.73 32.42 6.78
C ARG A 142 -32.52 33.81 6.19
N THR A 143 -31.75 33.94 5.12
CA THR A 143 -31.52 35.25 4.49
C THR A 143 -32.76 35.71 3.72
N LYS A 144 -33.04 37.02 3.75
CA LYS A 144 -34.07 37.64 2.88
C LYS A 144 -33.69 37.52 1.39
N LEU A 145 -32.39 37.46 1.10
CA LEU A 145 -31.81 37.28 -0.24
C LEU A 145 -32.33 36.05 -0.96
N ARG A 146 -32.77 35.03 -0.24
CA ARG A 146 -33.36 33.82 -0.81
C ARG A 146 -34.50 34.13 -1.79
N ARG A 147 -35.33 35.14 -1.49
CA ARG A 147 -36.50 35.51 -2.29
C ARG A 147 -36.14 36.30 -3.54
N ASP A 148 -35.27 37.29 -3.38
CA ASP A 148 -34.98 38.28 -4.42
C ASP A 148 -33.80 37.85 -5.30
N TYR A 149 -32.81 37.18 -4.69
CA TYR A 149 -31.56 36.77 -5.32
C TYR A 149 -31.16 35.35 -4.86
N PRO A 150 -31.91 34.30 -5.27
CA PRO A 150 -31.68 32.92 -4.83
C PRO A 150 -30.26 32.41 -5.10
N MET A 151 -29.62 32.88 -6.18
CA MET A 151 -28.23 32.55 -6.47
C MET A 151 -27.26 33.13 -5.43
N VAL A 152 -27.47 34.37 -4.99
CA VAL A 152 -26.64 35.00 -3.95
C VAL A 152 -26.82 34.29 -2.62
N ALA A 153 -28.06 33.89 -2.28
CA ALA A 153 -28.32 33.09 -1.09
C ALA A 153 -27.64 31.72 -1.13
N LEU A 154 -27.62 31.06 -2.30
CA LEU A 154 -26.89 29.82 -2.51
C LEU A 154 -25.38 29.99 -2.31
N LEU A 155 -24.78 31.02 -2.94
CA LEU A 155 -23.35 31.33 -2.79
C LEU A 155 -22.99 31.64 -1.33
N LEU A 156 -23.85 32.36 -0.61
CA LEU A 156 -23.65 32.63 0.81
C LEU A 156 -23.73 31.35 1.65
N GLY A 157 -24.61 30.41 1.28
CA GLY A 157 -24.68 29.08 1.88
C GLY A 157 -23.46 28.19 1.62
N LEU A 158 -22.72 28.43 0.53
CA LEU A 158 -21.47 27.72 0.23
C LEU A 158 -20.30 28.18 1.11
N VAL A 159 -20.34 29.39 1.69
CA VAL A 159 -19.22 29.95 2.47
C VAL A 159 -18.77 29.02 3.62
N PRO A 160 -19.66 28.50 4.50
CA PRO A 160 -19.25 27.55 5.54
C PRO A 160 -18.65 26.25 4.99
N VAL A 161 -19.15 25.79 3.84
CA VAL A 161 -18.64 24.58 3.17
C VAL A 161 -17.25 24.82 2.58
N CYS A 162 -17.03 25.96 1.92
CA CYS A 162 -15.71 26.35 1.40
C CYS A 162 -14.69 26.50 2.54
N LEU A 163 -15.10 27.11 3.66
CA LEU A 163 -14.24 27.23 4.84
C LEU A 163 -13.87 25.85 5.41
N PHE A 164 -14.86 24.95 5.50
CA PHE A 164 -14.64 23.56 5.91
C PHE A 164 -13.64 22.84 4.99
N LEU A 165 -13.86 22.88 3.68
CA LEU A 165 -12.97 22.23 2.70
C LEU A 165 -11.57 22.85 2.72
N TYR A 166 -11.42 24.16 2.93
CA TYR A 166 -10.12 24.80 3.02
C TYR A 166 -9.35 24.42 4.29
N LEU A 167 -10.01 24.47 5.45
CA LEU A 167 -9.35 24.25 6.76
C LEU A 167 -9.13 22.78 7.09
N LEU A 168 -10.06 21.90 6.72
CA LEU A 168 -10.10 20.50 7.19
C LEU A 168 -9.80 19.46 6.10
N ALA A 169 -9.45 19.88 4.88
CA ALA A 169 -8.99 18.95 3.86
C ALA A 169 -7.60 18.36 4.17
N TYR A 170 -6.69 19.13 4.76
CA TYR A 170 -5.26 18.78 4.87
C TYR A 170 -4.68 18.49 6.27
N PRO A 171 -5.39 18.62 7.42
CA PRO A 171 -4.80 18.27 8.70
C PRO A 171 -4.26 16.83 8.69
N GLY A 172 -3.00 16.62 9.10
CA GLY A 172 -2.40 15.28 9.23
C GLY A 172 -1.72 14.72 7.97
N ILE A 173 -1.69 15.46 6.86
CA ILE A 173 -0.83 15.10 5.72
C ILE A 173 0.54 15.74 5.94
N ASP A 174 1.59 14.91 6.04
CA ASP A 174 2.97 15.38 6.16
C ASP A 174 3.35 16.17 4.90
N ALA A 175 3.20 17.50 4.99
CA ALA A 175 3.42 18.40 3.87
C ALA A 175 4.86 18.28 3.32
N THR A 176 5.81 17.84 4.14
CA THR A 176 7.21 17.57 3.76
C THR A 176 7.36 16.43 2.74
N MET A 177 6.41 15.51 2.66
CA MET A 177 6.46 14.38 1.70
C MET A 177 5.89 14.70 0.33
N LEU A 178 5.12 15.79 0.18
CA LEU A 178 4.49 16.18 -1.08
C LEU A 178 5.19 17.35 -1.74
N LEU A 179 5.43 17.22 -3.05
CA LEU A 179 5.94 18.32 -3.88
C LEU A 179 4.94 19.49 -3.86
N PRO A 180 5.40 20.76 -3.98
CA PRO A 180 4.51 21.92 -3.98
C PRO A 180 3.36 21.83 -5.00
N LEU A 181 3.63 21.30 -6.19
CA LEU A 181 2.62 21.10 -7.23
C LEU A 181 1.58 20.03 -6.85
N GLN A 182 2.00 18.95 -6.19
CA GLN A 182 1.10 17.89 -5.73
C GLN A 182 0.10 18.42 -4.69
N ARG A 183 0.50 19.39 -3.85
CA ARG A 183 -0.40 20.04 -2.89
C ARG A 183 -1.55 20.77 -3.59
N TRP A 184 -1.26 21.47 -4.69
CA TRP A 184 -2.29 22.14 -5.50
C TRP A 184 -3.22 21.13 -6.18
N ILE A 185 -2.67 20.03 -6.70
CA ILE A 185 -3.46 18.97 -7.33
C ILE A 185 -4.42 18.32 -6.33
N LEU A 186 -4.00 18.14 -5.07
CA LEU A 186 -4.86 17.64 -4.00
C LEU A 186 -6.04 18.58 -3.68
N ALA A 187 -5.95 19.87 -4.05
CA ALA A 187 -7.06 20.83 -3.92
C ALA A 187 -8.07 20.79 -5.08
N LEU A 188 -7.67 20.25 -6.24
CA LEU A 188 -8.50 20.25 -7.43
C LEU A 188 -9.87 19.57 -7.25
N PRO A 189 -10.01 18.42 -6.56
CA PRO A 189 -11.32 17.78 -6.39
C PRO A 189 -12.31 18.68 -5.63
N PHE A 190 -11.82 19.39 -4.61
CA PHE A 190 -12.65 20.31 -3.82
C PHE A 190 -13.03 21.55 -4.61
N PHE A 191 -12.08 22.15 -5.33
CA PHE A 191 -12.35 23.28 -6.21
C PHE A 191 -13.39 22.91 -7.27
N LEU A 192 -13.21 21.75 -7.91
CA LEU A 192 -14.15 21.22 -8.90
C LEU A 192 -15.53 20.96 -8.29
N ALA A 193 -15.60 20.43 -7.06
CA ALA A 193 -16.85 20.21 -6.37
C ALA A 193 -17.64 21.51 -6.16
N ILE A 194 -16.97 22.58 -5.72
CA ILE A 194 -17.59 23.89 -5.55
C ILE A 194 -18.05 24.46 -6.89
N LEU A 195 -17.20 24.39 -7.93
CA LEU A 195 -17.56 24.88 -9.26
C LEU A 195 -18.80 24.15 -9.82
N LEU A 196 -18.82 22.81 -9.75
CA LEU A 196 -19.95 22.00 -10.20
C LEU A 196 -21.20 22.25 -9.36
N ALA A 197 -21.08 22.46 -8.04
CA ALA A 197 -22.19 22.81 -7.17
C ALA A 197 -22.80 24.18 -7.54
N ILE A 198 -21.95 25.18 -7.82
CA ILE A 198 -22.39 26.51 -8.30
C ILE A 198 -23.12 26.39 -9.63
N MET A 199 -22.56 25.63 -10.60
CA MET A 199 -23.17 25.43 -11.91
C MET A 199 -24.50 24.70 -11.81
N ALA A 200 -24.56 23.58 -11.08
CA ALA A 200 -25.79 22.81 -10.89
C ALA A 200 -26.87 23.61 -10.15
N GLY A 201 -26.49 24.36 -9.12
CA GLY A 201 -27.39 25.25 -8.39
C GLY A 201 -27.90 26.41 -9.25
N GLY A 202 -27.02 27.02 -10.06
CA GLY A 202 -27.38 28.08 -11.01
C GLY A 202 -28.37 27.58 -12.06
N VAL A 203 -28.12 26.42 -12.66
CA VAL A 203 -29.05 25.77 -13.59
C VAL A 203 -30.39 25.49 -12.90
N ALA A 204 -30.37 24.99 -11.66
CA ALA A 204 -31.59 24.73 -10.90
C ALA A 204 -32.41 26.01 -10.65
N VAL A 205 -31.76 27.11 -10.32
CA VAL A 205 -32.39 28.42 -10.15
C VAL A 205 -32.94 28.94 -11.47
N ILE A 206 -32.17 28.90 -12.56
CA ILE A 206 -32.59 29.37 -13.90
C ILE A 206 -33.82 28.59 -14.34
N LEU A 207 -33.78 27.26 -14.30
CA LEU A 207 -34.90 26.42 -14.71
C LEU A 207 -36.15 26.60 -13.81
N ALA A 208 -35.96 26.86 -12.51
CA ALA A 208 -37.06 27.17 -11.61
C ALA A 208 -37.72 28.52 -11.94
N THR A 209 -36.91 29.53 -12.29
CA THR A 209 -37.43 30.85 -12.69
C THR A 209 -38.06 30.84 -14.09
N ALA A 210 -37.43 30.20 -15.07
CA ALA A 210 -37.85 30.19 -16.46
C ALA A 210 -39.01 29.23 -16.74
N GLY A 211 -38.93 27.99 -16.25
CA GLY A 211 -39.88 26.94 -16.61
C GLY A 211 -41.19 26.96 -15.82
N ARG A 212 -41.31 27.82 -14.79
CA ARG A 212 -42.33 27.68 -13.72
C ARG A 212 -42.40 26.23 -13.17
N LEU A 213 -41.34 25.44 -13.35
CA LEU A 213 -41.28 24.02 -12.98
C LEU A 213 -41.23 23.95 -11.45
N ARG A 214 -42.35 23.51 -10.87
CA ARG A 214 -42.77 23.85 -9.50
C ARG A 214 -42.01 23.16 -8.38
N SER A 215 -41.19 22.19 -8.68
CA SER A 215 -40.36 21.44 -7.73
C SER A 215 -39.70 20.34 -8.54
N GLY A 216 -38.47 19.96 -8.25
CA GLY A 216 -37.78 18.85 -8.92
C GLY A 216 -36.63 19.25 -9.82
N VAL A 217 -36.32 20.53 -9.96
CA VAL A 217 -35.29 20.96 -10.92
C VAL A 217 -33.86 20.56 -10.51
N ILE A 218 -33.65 20.20 -9.23
CA ILE A 218 -32.33 19.82 -8.72
C ILE A 218 -31.90 18.42 -9.22
N TRP A 219 -32.85 17.47 -9.33
CA TRP A 219 -32.51 16.06 -9.57
C TRP A 219 -31.90 15.78 -10.95
N PRO A 220 -32.27 16.44 -12.08
CA PRO A 220 -31.66 16.15 -13.37
C PRO A 220 -30.16 16.52 -13.39
N GLY A 221 -29.82 17.71 -12.89
CA GLY A 221 -28.42 18.16 -12.84
C GLY A 221 -27.56 17.29 -11.94
N ALA A 222 -28.04 17.03 -10.72
CA ALA A 222 -27.35 16.15 -9.78
C ALA A 222 -27.29 14.69 -10.30
N GLY A 223 -28.33 14.23 -10.99
CA GLY A 223 -28.42 12.92 -11.64
C GLY A 223 -27.37 12.71 -12.70
N ILE A 224 -27.21 13.69 -13.59
CA ILE A 224 -26.18 13.65 -14.64
C ILE A 224 -24.79 13.62 -14.02
N ILE A 225 -24.52 14.46 -13.01
CA ILE A 225 -23.21 14.51 -12.35
C ILE A 225 -22.86 13.18 -11.68
N ILE A 226 -23.80 12.56 -10.93
CA ILE A 226 -23.52 11.29 -10.27
C ILE A 226 -23.39 10.13 -11.26
N LEU A 227 -24.23 10.10 -12.30
CA LEU A 227 -24.14 9.08 -13.35
C LEU A 227 -22.82 9.21 -14.13
N ALA A 228 -22.37 10.43 -14.43
CA ALA A 228 -21.08 10.68 -15.05
C ALA A 228 -19.93 10.25 -14.13
N SER A 229 -20.00 10.57 -12.84
CA SER A 229 -18.96 10.20 -11.86
C SER A 229 -18.87 8.68 -11.69
N ALA A 230 -20.01 8.00 -11.54
CA ALA A 230 -20.07 6.55 -11.43
C ALA A 230 -19.65 5.86 -12.73
N GLY A 231 -20.15 6.32 -13.88
CA GLY A 231 -19.78 5.79 -15.20
C GLY A 231 -18.28 5.93 -15.47
N LEU A 232 -17.70 7.09 -15.15
CA LEU A 232 -16.27 7.33 -15.28
C LEU A 232 -15.45 6.41 -14.37
N PHE A 233 -15.88 6.18 -13.13
CA PHE A 233 -15.25 5.21 -12.24
C PHE A 233 -15.25 3.81 -12.82
N TYR A 234 -16.41 3.30 -13.25
CA TYR A 234 -16.52 1.93 -13.77
C TYR A 234 -15.76 1.73 -15.08
N TRP A 235 -15.62 2.78 -15.89
CA TRP A 235 -14.93 2.69 -17.18
C TRP A 235 -13.41 2.84 -17.05
N GLN A 236 -12.93 3.78 -16.23
CA GLN A 236 -11.49 4.14 -16.18
C GLN A 236 -10.71 3.45 -15.06
N ILE A 237 -11.37 3.11 -13.94
CA ILE A 237 -10.71 2.56 -12.75
C ILE A 237 -11.23 1.14 -12.47
N GLY A 238 -12.55 1.03 -12.30
CA GLY A 238 -13.24 -0.21 -12.05
C GLY A 238 -13.15 -0.69 -10.59
N PRO A 239 -14.05 -1.59 -10.18
CA PRO A 239 -14.12 -2.10 -8.81
C PRO A 239 -12.92 -2.98 -8.44
N ALA A 240 -12.34 -3.70 -9.41
CA ALA A 240 -11.16 -4.53 -9.17
C ALA A 240 -9.96 -3.70 -8.69
N GLU A 241 -9.79 -2.48 -9.21
CA GLU A 241 -8.68 -1.63 -8.81
C GLU A 241 -8.87 -1.05 -7.41
N LEU A 242 -10.11 -0.66 -7.08
CA LEU A 242 -10.47 -0.21 -5.74
C LEU A 242 -10.24 -1.30 -4.69
N HIS A 243 -10.72 -2.52 -4.94
CA HIS A 243 -10.53 -3.65 -4.02
C HIS A 243 -9.05 -4.05 -3.90
N TYR A 244 -8.29 -3.96 -4.99
CA TYR A 244 -6.84 -4.17 -4.95
C TYR A 244 -6.18 -3.12 -4.07
N ALA A 245 -6.49 -1.84 -4.24
CA ALA A 245 -5.90 -0.75 -3.46
C ALA A 245 -6.22 -0.85 -1.95
N ILE A 246 -7.44 -1.29 -1.60
CA ILE A 246 -7.83 -1.57 -0.21
C ILE A 246 -7.01 -2.72 0.37
N LEU A 247 -6.79 -3.79 -0.41
CA LEU A 247 -6.00 -4.93 0.01
C LEU A 247 -4.54 -4.53 0.23
N THR A 248 -3.95 -3.79 -0.71
CA THR A 248 -2.53 -3.38 -0.64
C THR A 248 -2.26 -2.30 0.40
N LYS A 249 -3.25 -1.51 0.82
CA LYS A 249 -3.12 -0.55 1.93
C LYS A 249 -2.67 -1.21 3.24
N THR A 250 -2.99 -2.49 3.44
CA THR A 250 -2.55 -3.23 4.64
C THR A 250 -1.11 -3.75 4.55
N VAL A 251 -0.53 -3.71 3.35
CA VAL A 251 0.80 -4.25 3.06
C VAL A 251 1.82 -3.14 3.25
N SER A 252 2.75 -3.34 4.17
CA SER A 252 3.88 -2.42 4.34
C SER A 252 4.83 -2.52 3.13
N PRO A 253 5.51 -1.43 2.74
CA PRO A 253 6.53 -1.47 1.69
C PRO A 253 7.66 -2.45 2.04
N GLY A 254 8.22 -3.09 1.01
CA GLY A 254 9.33 -4.03 1.12
C GLY A 254 8.91 -5.49 1.35
N ASP A 255 9.71 -6.22 2.12
CA ASP A 255 9.49 -7.64 2.45
C ASP A 255 8.56 -7.83 3.68
N ALA A 256 8.24 -6.74 4.39
CA ALA A 256 7.36 -6.76 5.54
C ALA A 256 5.91 -6.58 5.06
N ILE A 257 5.10 -7.64 5.11
CA ILE A 257 3.66 -7.51 4.81
C ILE A 257 2.97 -6.69 5.89
N PHE A 258 3.31 -6.91 7.16
CA PHE A 258 2.78 -6.13 8.28
C PHE A 258 3.86 -5.19 8.81
N ALA A 259 3.45 -3.96 9.11
CA ALA A 259 4.35 -2.98 9.72
C ALA A 259 4.89 -3.51 11.06
N PRO A 260 6.20 -3.36 11.34
CA PRO A 260 6.77 -3.79 12.61
C PRO A 260 6.23 -2.93 13.75
N VAL A 261 5.98 -3.56 14.90
CA VAL A 261 5.42 -2.90 16.08
C VAL A 261 6.40 -3.00 17.25
N PRO A 262 6.71 -1.90 17.96
CA PRO A 262 7.49 -1.97 19.19
C PRO A 262 6.82 -2.90 20.20
N ARG A 263 7.60 -3.83 20.74
CA ARG A 263 7.10 -4.87 21.64
C ARG A 263 6.37 -4.29 22.85
N GLU A 264 6.90 -3.23 23.45
CA GLU A 264 6.29 -2.54 24.60
C GLU A 264 4.91 -1.96 24.28
N ALA A 265 4.78 -1.32 23.12
CA ALA A 265 3.52 -0.75 22.67
C ALA A 265 2.46 -1.83 22.43
N TRP A 266 2.88 -2.97 21.90
CA TRP A 266 1.98 -4.12 21.70
C TRP A 266 1.55 -4.74 23.04
N ILE A 267 2.49 -4.93 23.99
CA ILE A 267 2.21 -5.49 25.33
C ILE A 267 1.16 -4.65 26.05
N LYS A 268 1.29 -3.32 26.01
CA LYS A 268 0.34 -2.39 26.65
C LYS A 268 -1.11 -2.56 26.18
N ILE A 269 -1.31 -3.02 24.94
CA ILE A 269 -2.65 -3.16 24.34
C ILE A 269 -3.16 -4.60 24.47
N HIS A 270 -2.29 -5.60 24.32
CA HIS A 270 -2.69 -6.99 24.08
C HIS A 270 -2.11 -8.03 25.02
N GLY A 271 -1.14 -7.67 25.87
CA GLY A 271 -0.32 -8.65 26.59
C GLY A 271 0.08 -8.25 28.00
N GLU A 272 -0.58 -7.27 28.60
CA GLU A 272 -0.28 -6.84 29.98
C GLU A 272 -0.45 -8.03 30.95
N GLY A 273 0.59 -8.32 31.74
CA GLY A 273 0.60 -9.42 32.70
C GLY A 273 0.98 -10.81 32.15
N LEU A 274 1.27 -10.95 30.85
CA LEU A 274 1.71 -12.22 30.27
C LEU A 274 3.22 -12.47 30.50
N GLY A 275 3.59 -13.71 30.83
CA GLY A 275 4.98 -14.15 30.82
C GLY A 275 5.53 -14.37 29.40
N GLU A 276 6.85 -14.49 29.24
CA GLU A 276 7.54 -14.52 27.93
C GLU A 276 7.00 -15.56 26.94
N GLN A 277 6.78 -16.79 27.44
CA GLN A 277 6.27 -17.90 26.62
C GLN A 277 4.81 -17.65 26.19
N ALA A 278 3.97 -17.19 27.11
CA ALA A 278 2.58 -16.86 26.84
C ALA A 278 2.46 -15.67 25.88
N LEU A 279 3.35 -14.68 26.02
CA LEU A 279 3.43 -13.54 25.11
C LEU A 279 3.81 -13.97 23.70
N THR A 280 4.83 -14.81 23.56
CA THR A 280 5.27 -15.33 22.25
C THR A 280 4.18 -16.17 21.59
N LEU A 281 3.47 -17.00 22.37
CA LEU A 281 2.32 -17.76 21.87
C LEU A 281 1.21 -16.82 21.37
N ARG A 282 0.86 -15.81 22.16
CA ARG A 282 -0.17 -14.83 21.79
C ARG A 282 0.19 -14.01 20.54
N ILE A 283 1.46 -13.64 20.37
CA ILE A 283 1.95 -12.94 19.17
C ILE A 283 1.81 -13.84 17.93
N ASN A 284 2.11 -15.13 18.07
CA ASN A 284 1.91 -16.10 16.99
C ASN A 284 0.41 -16.29 16.68
N ASP A 285 -0.46 -16.39 17.69
CA ASP A 285 -1.91 -16.47 17.48
C ASP A 285 -2.45 -15.25 16.71
N ASP A 286 -2.00 -14.04 17.06
CA ASP A 286 -2.36 -12.81 16.34
C ASP A 286 -1.85 -12.84 14.90
N LEU A 287 -0.61 -13.30 14.66
CA LEU A 287 -0.08 -13.51 13.32
C LEU A 287 -0.93 -14.48 12.51
N GLU A 288 -1.27 -15.64 13.06
CA GLU A 288 -2.09 -16.66 12.40
C GLU A 288 -3.47 -16.10 12.05
N ALA A 289 -4.11 -15.36 12.96
CA ALA A 289 -5.40 -14.72 12.72
C ALA A 289 -5.33 -13.64 11.62
N ARG A 290 -4.27 -12.81 11.62
CA ARG A 290 -4.04 -11.80 10.56
C ARG A 290 -3.76 -12.46 9.21
N ARG A 291 -2.96 -13.54 9.20
CA ARG A 291 -2.65 -14.32 8.00
C ARG A 291 -3.93 -14.89 7.38
N ALA A 292 -4.77 -15.54 8.19
CA ALA A 292 -6.03 -16.12 7.73
C ALA A 292 -6.96 -15.06 7.12
N ARG A 293 -7.10 -13.90 7.76
CA ARG A 293 -7.90 -12.78 7.23
C ARG A 293 -7.36 -12.26 5.89
N LEU A 294 -6.06 -12.02 5.80
CA LEU A 294 -5.45 -11.51 4.56
C LEU A 294 -5.54 -12.54 3.43
N ALA A 295 -5.27 -13.82 3.70
CA ALA A 295 -5.41 -14.90 2.73
C ALA A 295 -6.86 -15.01 2.22
N SER A 296 -7.85 -14.93 3.11
CA SER A 296 -9.27 -14.95 2.75
C SER A 296 -9.66 -13.78 1.84
N HIS A 297 -9.19 -12.56 2.13
CA HIS A 297 -9.42 -11.41 1.25
C HIS A 297 -8.75 -11.57 -0.12
N CYS A 298 -7.53 -12.12 -0.18
CA CYS A 298 -6.87 -12.44 -1.45
C CYS A 298 -7.67 -13.45 -2.26
N GLU A 299 -8.17 -14.52 -1.63
CA GLU A 299 -8.99 -15.53 -2.28
C GLU A 299 -10.32 -14.97 -2.80
N GLU A 300 -10.99 -14.14 -2.00
CA GLU A 300 -12.20 -13.44 -2.41
C GLU A 300 -11.96 -12.57 -3.64
N PHE A 301 -10.88 -11.79 -3.64
CA PHE A 301 -10.47 -10.98 -4.79
C PHE A 301 -10.22 -11.83 -6.04
N LEU A 302 -9.45 -12.91 -5.92
CA LEU A 302 -9.10 -13.79 -7.04
C LEU A 302 -10.34 -14.49 -7.60
N ARG A 303 -11.30 -14.83 -6.76
CA ARG A 303 -12.59 -15.40 -7.16
C ARG A 303 -13.47 -14.37 -7.88
N GLN A 304 -13.52 -13.14 -7.37
CA GLN A 304 -14.38 -12.08 -7.91
C GLN A 304 -13.80 -11.46 -9.19
N TYR A 305 -12.47 -11.35 -9.29
CA TYR A 305 -11.77 -10.67 -10.37
C TYR A 305 -10.64 -11.51 -10.99
N PRO A 306 -10.91 -12.76 -11.44
CA PRO A 306 -9.85 -13.68 -11.90
C PRO A 306 -9.10 -13.18 -13.13
N LYS A 307 -9.73 -12.32 -13.94
CA LYS A 307 -9.19 -11.71 -15.17
C LYS A 307 -8.61 -10.30 -14.95
N SER A 308 -8.62 -9.80 -13.72
CA SER A 308 -8.04 -8.49 -13.44
C SER A 308 -6.54 -8.48 -13.74
N PRO A 309 -5.97 -7.40 -14.30
CA PRO A 309 -4.52 -7.26 -14.42
C PRO A 309 -3.79 -7.29 -13.07
N ARG A 310 -4.51 -7.08 -11.96
CA ARG A 310 -3.99 -7.17 -10.59
C ARG A 310 -4.05 -8.57 -9.99
N ALA A 311 -4.75 -9.52 -10.63
CA ALA A 311 -4.90 -10.86 -10.08
C ALA A 311 -3.55 -11.59 -9.81
N PRO A 312 -2.53 -11.51 -10.70
CA PRO A 312 -1.21 -12.09 -10.40
C PRO A 312 -0.54 -11.49 -9.15
N SER A 313 -0.66 -10.17 -8.95
CA SER A 313 -0.12 -9.48 -7.78
C SER A 313 -0.80 -9.94 -6.48
N VAL A 314 -2.12 -10.16 -6.53
CA VAL A 314 -2.88 -10.67 -5.38
C VAL A 314 -2.56 -12.14 -5.10
N ALA A 315 -2.38 -12.96 -6.14
CA ALA A 315 -1.91 -14.33 -5.99
C ALA A 315 -0.53 -14.38 -5.33
N TRP A 316 0.37 -13.47 -5.70
CA TRP A 316 1.69 -13.34 -5.07
C TRP A 316 1.55 -12.96 -3.60
N LEU A 317 0.69 -11.98 -3.29
CA LEU A 317 0.45 -11.55 -1.91
C LEU A 317 -0.10 -12.70 -1.05
N ARG A 318 -0.99 -13.55 -1.60
CA ARG A 318 -1.48 -14.76 -0.92
C ARG A 318 -0.33 -15.73 -0.60
N ALA A 319 0.53 -16.01 -1.58
CA ALA A 319 1.65 -16.93 -1.38
C ALA A 319 2.69 -16.40 -0.38
N GLN A 320 2.93 -15.08 -0.38
CA GLN A 320 3.75 -14.42 0.64
C GLN A 320 3.10 -14.46 2.03
N CYS A 321 1.79 -14.23 2.10
CA CYS A 321 1.03 -14.33 3.34
C CYS A 321 1.20 -15.71 3.97
N GLU A 322 1.10 -16.78 3.18
CA GLU A 322 1.36 -18.16 3.61
C GLU A 322 2.84 -18.42 3.97
N SER A 323 3.78 -17.58 3.54
CA SER A 323 5.19 -17.66 3.98
C SER A 323 5.51 -16.84 5.23
N LEU A 324 4.56 -16.04 5.72
CA LEU A 324 4.80 -15.21 6.90
C LEU A 324 5.15 -16.03 8.14
N GLN A 325 6.15 -15.53 8.85
CA GLN A 325 6.60 -16.02 10.14
C GLN A 325 7.04 -14.86 11.03
N LEU A 326 7.00 -15.09 12.34
CA LEU A 326 7.58 -14.20 13.34
C LEU A 326 9.11 -14.17 13.20
N ASP A 327 9.68 -12.97 13.18
CA ASP A 327 11.12 -12.79 13.31
C ASP A 327 11.50 -12.85 14.80
N ALA A 328 11.94 -14.03 15.23
CA ALA A 328 12.25 -14.30 16.61
C ALA A 328 13.44 -13.45 17.12
N ARG A 329 14.38 -13.11 16.22
CA ARG A 329 15.53 -12.25 16.56
C ARG A 329 15.10 -10.79 16.66
N GLY A 330 14.18 -10.35 15.79
CA GLY A 330 13.50 -9.07 15.93
C GLY A 330 12.81 -8.96 17.29
N LEU A 331 12.09 -10.01 17.69
CA LEU A 331 11.40 -10.04 18.99
C LEU A 331 12.37 -9.91 20.18
N ASP A 332 13.52 -10.59 20.13
CA ASP A 332 14.59 -10.46 21.13
C ASP A 332 15.14 -9.02 21.22
N SER A 333 15.12 -8.29 20.09
CA SER A 333 15.54 -6.88 20.02
C SER A 333 14.45 -5.88 20.43
N GLY A 334 13.28 -6.37 20.88
CA GLY A 334 12.16 -5.53 21.30
C GLY A 334 11.23 -5.07 20.17
N LEU A 335 11.30 -5.71 18.99
CA LEU A 335 10.47 -5.39 17.84
C LEU A 335 9.67 -6.61 17.38
N ILE A 336 8.35 -6.49 17.32
CA ILE A 336 7.49 -7.52 16.72
C ILE A 336 7.47 -7.27 15.21
N SER A 337 8.30 -8.02 14.49
CA SER A 337 8.37 -8.00 13.03
C SER A 337 7.94 -9.35 12.45
N TYR A 338 7.32 -9.28 11.27
CA TYR A 338 6.91 -10.45 10.49
C TYR A 338 7.58 -10.40 9.13
N THR A 339 8.06 -11.53 8.65
CA THR A 339 8.80 -11.62 7.39
C THR A 339 8.35 -12.81 6.57
N ALA A 340 8.30 -12.62 5.26
CA ALA A 340 8.08 -13.69 4.29
C ALA A 340 9.37 -14.01 3.48
N ALA A 341 10.50 -13.38 3.83
CA ALA A 341 11.76 -13.55 3.11
C ALA A 341 12.28 -15.01 3.15
N PHE A 342 11.91 -15.79 4.17
CA PHE A 342 12.15 -17.22 4.20
C PHE A 342 10.86 -17.97 3.81
N VAL A 343 10.80 -18.42 2.55
CA VAL A 343 9.65 -19.14 2.00
C VAL A 343 9.31 -20.39 2.83
N GLN A 344 8.04 -20.61 3.16
CA GLN A 344 7.62 -21.77 3.94
C GLN A 344 7.12 -22.89 3.04
N ARG A 345 7.33 -24.15 3.44
CA ARG A 345 6.79 -25.30 2.69
C ARG A 345 5.26 -25.27 2.57
N LYS A 346 4.56 -24.72 3.57
CA LYS A 346 3.09 -24.56 3.54
C LYS A 346 2.59 -23.65 2.42
N SER A 347 3.45 -22.80 1.84
CA SER A 347 3.10 -21.89 0.74
C SER A 347 3.28 -22.48 -0.66
N THR A 348 3.75 -23.74 -0.77
CA THR A 348 4.07 -24.37 -2.07
C THR A 348 2.88 -24.33 -3.02
N ASP A 349 1.70 -24.75 -2.55
CA ASP A 349 0.48 -24.81 -3.34
C ASP A 349 0.06 -23.42 -3.86
N ALA A 350 0.24 -22.36 -3.06
CA ALA A 350 -0.06 -21.00 -3.48
C ALA A 350 0.91 -20.50 -4.56
N TRP A 351 2.20 -20.83 -4.46
CA TRP A 351 3.20 -20.51 -5.48
C TRP A 351 2.96 -21.28 -6.78
N GLU A 352 2.64 -22.57 -6.69
CA GLU A 352 2.30 -23.41 -7.86
C GLU A 352 1.03 -22.90 -8.53
N SER A 353 -0.02 -22.58 -7.77
CA SER A 353 -1.26 -22.04 -8.33
C SER A 353 -1.05 -20.70 -9.04
N LEU A 354 -0.12 -19.86 -8.58
CA LEU A 354 0.25 -18.63 -9.25
C LEU A 354 0.90 -18.89 -10.61
N LEU A 355 1.81 -19.86 -10.70
CA LEU A 355 2.44 -20.25 -11.96
C LEU A 355 1.46 -20.89 -12.94
N GLU A 356 0.57 -21.73 -12.44
CA GLU A 356 -0.43 -22.41 -13.26
C GLU A 356 -1.40 -21.41 -13.89
N LYS A 357 -1.92 -20.48 -13.08
CA LYS A 357 -2.95 -19.52 -13.54
C LYS A 357 -2.38 -18.31 -14.27
N TYR A 358 -1.17 -17.89 -13.92
CA TYR A 358 -0.56 -16.65 -14.42
C TYR A 358 0.90 -16.84 -14.87
N PRO A 359 1.21 -17.83 -15.75
CA PRO A 359 2.58 -18.26 -16.04
C PRO A 359 3.50 -17.19 -16.64
N THR A 360 2.92 -16.21 -17.34
CA THR A 360 3.64 -15.13 -18.06
C THR A 360 3.66 -13.80 -17.29
N SER A 361 3.06 -13.75 -16.10
CA SER A 361 2.99 -12.53 -15.30
C SER A 361 4.33 -12.22 -14.63
N ARG A 362 4.64 -10.93 -14.34
CA ARG A 362 5.86 -10.56 -13.60
C ARG A 362 6.00 -11.31 -12.28
N PRO A 363 4.95 -11.48 -11.44
CA PRO A 363 5.07 -12.25 -10.20
C PRO A 363 5.36 -13.75 -10.39
N ALA A 364 5.13 -14.31 -11.58
CA ALA A 364 5.49 -15.70 -11.89
C ALA A 364 6.99 -15.95 -11.77
N ALA A 365 7.82 -14.98 -12.16
CA ALA A 365 9.27 -15.08 -12.03
C ALA A 365 9.70 -15.26 -10.56
N LEU A 366 9.03 -14.55 -9.63
CA LEU A 366 9.26 -14.71 -8.18
C LEU A 366 8.75 -16.06 -7.66
N ALA A 367 7.60 -16.51 -8.15
CA ALA A 367 7.07 -17.83 -7.78
C ALA A 367 8.02 -18.96 -8.20
N ARG A 368 8.59 -18.91 -9.42
CA ARG A 368 9.61 -19.87 -9.87
C ARG A 368 10.84 -19.84 -8.98
N TRP A 369 11.33 -18.65 -8.62
CA TRP A 369 12.46 -18.53 -7.69
C TRP A 369 12.16 -19.19 -6.35
N HIS A 370 11.02 -18.88 -5.73
CA HIS A 370 10.62 -19.47 -4.45
C HIS A 370 10.45 -20.99 -4.51
N LEU A 371 9.85 -21.53 -5.58
CA LEU A 371 9.74 -22.98 -5.77
C LEU A 371 11.11 -23.64 -5.98
N GLY A 372 12.02 -23.01 -6.72
CA GLY A 372 13.39 -23.50 -6.87
C GLY A 372 14.13 -23.57 -5.53
N VAL A 373 13.96 -22.57 -4.67
CA VAL A 373 14.52 -22.58 -3.30
C VAL A 373 13.88 -23.68 -2.44
N LEU A 374 12.56 -23.89 -2.52
CA LEU A 374 11.88 -24.97 -1.81
C LEU A 374 12.37 -26.34 -2.27
N GLN A 375 12.56 -26.54 -3.58
CA GLN A 375 13.12 -27.77 -4.16
C GLN A 375 14.54 -28.05 -3.64
N LEU A 376 15.40 -27.05 -3.50
CA LEU A 376 16.73 -27.22 -2.88
C LEU A 376 16.61 -27.73 -1.45
N ARG A 377 15.71 -27.16 -0.64
CA ARG A 377 15.54 -27.54 0.77
C ARG A 377 15.01 -28.95 0.95
N LEU A 378 14.17 -29.43 0.04
CA LEU A 378 13.66 -30.81 0.07
C LEU A 378 14.80 -31.84 -0.02
N ALA A 379 15.93 -31.48 -0.63
CA ALA A 379 17.11 -32.34 -0.73
C ALA A 379 17.74 -32.67 0.65
N ALA A 380 17.44 -31.88 1.69
CA ALA A 380 17.94 -32.12 3.05
C ALA A 380 17.03 -33.02 3.91
N SER A 381 15.73 -33.10 3.60
CA SER A 381 14.71 -33.58 4.58
C SER A 381 13.72 -34.62 4.02
N GLY A 382 13.73 -34.91 2.72
CA GLY A 382 12.64 -35.65 2.08
C GLY A 382 12.86 -37.17 1.94
N PRO A 383 11.83 -38.02 2.14
CA PRO A 383 11.82 -39.43 1.71
C PRO A 383 11.67 -39.59 0.17
N GLY A 384 12.29 -38.68 -0.59
CA GLY A 384 12.07 -38.51 -2.03
C GLY A 384 13.29 -38.85 -2.89
N PRO A 385 13.37 -38.29 -4.12
CA PRO A 385 14.55 -38.36 -4.97
C PRO A 385 15.85 -38.04 -4.21
N SER A 386 16.99 -38.59 -4.66
CA SER A 386 18.29 -38.31 -4.06
C SER A 386 18.58 -36.81 -4.02
N ALA A 387 19.46 -36.36 -3.10
CA ALA A 387 19.81 -34.94 -2.98
C ALA A 387 20.26 -34.32 -4.32
N LEU A 388 20.96 -35.11 -5.15
CA LEU A 388 21.36 -34.75 -6.50
C LEU A 388 20.17 -34.52 -7.45
N ALA A 389 19.13 -35.35 -7.38
CA ALA A 389 17.96 -35.21 -8.23
C ALA A 389 17.19 -33.92 -7.90
N TRP A 390 17.01 -33.61 -6.62
CA TRP A 390 16.42 -32.33 -6.19
C TRP A 390 17.27 -31.14 -6.58
N ALA A 391 18.59 -31.21 -6.43
CA ALA A 391 19.50 -30.14 -6.84
C ALA A 391 19.43 -29.87 -8.35
N LYS A 392 19.33 -30.92 -9.18
CA LYS A 392 19.17 -30.78 -10.64
C LYS A 392 17.83 -30.15 -11.01
N LEU A 393 16.74 -30.59 -10.38
CA LEU A 393 15.41 -30.01 -10.61
C LEU A 393 15.41 -28.53 -10.22
N ALA A 394 15.90 -28.21 -9.02
CA ALA A 394 16.00 -26.84 -8.54
C ALA A 394 16.86 -25.96 -9.45
N ARG A 395 17.99 -26.47 -9.96
CA ARG A 395 18.84 -25.73 -10.89
C ARG A 395 18.10 -25.34 -12.17
N GLY A 396 17.29 -26.24 -12.72
CA GLY A 396 16.43 -25.95 -13.88
C GLY A 396 15.47 -24.80 -13.59
N THR A 397 14.72 -24.92 -12.49
CA THR A 397 13.75 -23.91 -12.04
C THR A 397 14.42 -22.55 -11.77
N LEU A 398 15.57 -22.54 -11.10
CA LEU A 398 16.31 -21.31 -10.76
C LEU A 398 16.96 -20.65 -11.99
N ARG A 399 17.36 -21.40 -13.03
CA ARG A 399 17.82 -20.80 -14.30
C ARG A 399 16.69 -20.07 -15.00
N GLN A 400 15.51 -20.71 -15.06
CA GLN A 400 14.33 -20.08 -15.66
C GLN A 400 13.94 -18.82 -14.90
N ALA A 401 13.87 -18.90 -13.56
CA ALA A 401 13.58 -17.74 -12.72
C ALA A 401 14.58 -16.60 -12.93
N GLN A 402 15.89 -16.90 -13.01
CA GLN A 402 16.93 -15.90 -13.29
C GLN A 402 16.72 -15.18 -14.62
N GLN A 403 16.37 -15.90 -15.69
CA GLN A 403 16.12 -15.30 -16.99
C GLN A 403 14.92 -14.35 -16.93
N GLU A 404 13.78 -14.83 -16.43
CA GLU A 404 12.56 -14.04 -16.34
C GLU A 404 12.71 -12.84 -15.40
N LEU A 405 13.42 -12.98 -14.27
CA LEU A 405 13.69 -11.87 -13.36
C LEU A 405 14.57 -10.79 -14.01
N ARG A 406 15.52 -11.14 -14.88
CA ARG A 406 16.31 -10.16 -15.63
C ARG A 406 15.45 -9.37 -16.60
N GLU A 407 14.57 -10.04 -17.32
CA GLU A 407 13.61 -9.40 -18.23
C GLU A 407 12.70 -8.43 -17.46
N VAL A 408 12.12 -8.87 -16.33
CA VAL A 408 11.27 -8.02 -15.49
C VAL A 408 12.03 -6.82 -14.91
N VAL A 409 13.26 -7.01 -14.42
CA VAL A 409 14.06 -5.89 -13.88
C VAL A 409 14.45 -4.89 -14.97
N ALA A 410 14.75 -5.36 -16.19
CA ALA A 410 15.02 -4.49 -17.33
C ALA A 410 13.77 -3.67 -17.70
N ASP A 411 12.62 -4.32 -17.85
CA ASP A 411 11.33 -3.64 -18.13
C ASP A 411 11.03 -2.56 -17.08
N LEU A 412 11.19 -2.88 -15.79
CA LEU A 412 10.92 -1.93 -14.70
C LEU A 412 11.88 -0.74 -14.70
N ARG A 413 13.14 -0.94 -15.12
CA ARG A 413 14.11 0.17 -15.24
C ARG A 413 13.73 1.09 -16.39
N ASP A 414 13.32 0.54 -17.53
CA ASP A 414 12.85 1.34 -18.67
C ASP A 414 11.59 2.14 -18.29
N GLU A 415 10.67 1.53 -17.53
CA GLU A 415 9.50 2.22 -17.00
C GLU A 415 9.84 3.38 -16.07
N ASP A 416 10.81 3.22 -15.16
CA ASP A 416 11.23 4.29 -14.23
C ASP A 416 11.85 5.48 -14.97
N THR A 417 12.68 5.21 -15.99
CA THR A 417 13.30 6.28 -16.79
C THR A 417 12.24 7.07 -17.57
N ALA A 418 11.19 6.42 -18.04
CA ALA A 418 10.06 7.08 -18.69
C ALA A 418 9.18 7.88 -17.70
N ALA A 419 9.15 7.47 -16.43
CA ALA A 419 8.33 8.10 -15.38
C ALA A 419 9.05 9.27 -14.66
N GLY A 420 10.39 9.35 -14.73
CA GLY A 420 11.21 10.38 -14.08
C GLY A 420 10.84 11.80 -14.53
N GLY A 421 9.91 12.43 -13.82
CA GLY A 421 9.39 13.78 -14.12
C GLY A 421 7.86 13.87 -14.22
N ALA A 422 7.14 12.75 -14.17
CA ALA A 422 5.68 12.76 -14.20
C ALA A 422 5.10 13.24 -12.86
N VAL A 423 4.17 14.19 -12.94
CA VAL A 423 3.40 14.70 -11.79
C VAL A 423 2.43 13.64 -11.24
N PHE A 424 2.00 12.74 -12.12
CA PHE A 424 1.14 11.60 -11.80
C PHE A 424 1.99 10.34 -11.73
N GLY A 425 2.03 9.72 -10.55
CA GLY A 425 2.73 8.48 -10.33
C GLY A 425 2.00 7.31 -11.00
N ARG A 426 2.71 6.21 -11.24
CA ARG A 426 2.05 4.95 -11.54
C ARG A 426 1.59 4.32 -10.23
N SER A 427 0.44 3.66 -10.23
CA SER A 427 -0.03 2.90 -9.09
C SER A 427 1.06 1.95 -8.61
N ALA A 428 1.35 1.98 -7.31
CA ALA A 428 2.34 1.09 -6.71
C ALA A 428 2.00 -0.37 -7.05
N LEU A 429 2.82 -0.97 -7.89
CA LEU A 429 2.71 -2.39 -8.24
C LEU A 429 3.27 -3.20 -7.07
N LEU A 430 2.47 -4.14 -6.56
CA LEU A 430 2.99 -5.22 -5.74
C LEU A 430 3.32 -6.44 -6.62
N PRO A 431 4.44 -7.13 -6.38
CA PRO A 431 5.59 -6.68 -5.61
C PRO A 431 6.29 -5.46 -6.22
N GLY A 432 6.95 -4.66 -5.37
CA GLY A 432 7.72 -3.49 -5.84
C GLY A 432 9.01 -3.89 -6.55
N LYS A 433 9.61 -2.95 -7.29
CA LYS A 433 10.87 -3.15 -8.05
C LYS A 433 11.99 -3.76 -7.20
N GLN A 434 12.18 -3.27 -5.98
CA GLN A 434 13.22 -3.76 -5.09
C GLN A 434 13.11 -5.26 -4.81
N ASN A 435 11.89 -5.82 -4.76
CA ASN A 435 11.67 -7.25 -4.55
C ASN A 435 12.20 -8.06 -5.73
N TYR A 436 12.01 -7.59 -6.96
CA TYR A 436 12.56 -8.22 -8.17
C TYR A 436 14.07 -8.13 -8.24
N GLU A 437 14.66 -6.97 -7.91
CA GLU A 437 16.13 -6.80 -7.89
C GLU A 437 16.79 -7.64 -6.79
N ASN A 438 16.16 -7.74 -5.62
CA ASN A 438 16.62 -8.61 -4.53
C ASN A 438 16.51 -10.09 -4.90
N ALA A 439 15.39 -10.50 -5.50
CA ALA A 439 15.18 -11.87 -5.99
C ALA A 439 16.19 -12.23 -7.08
N LEU A 440 16.43 -11.33 -8.03
CA LEU A 440 17.41 -11.52 -9.09
C LEU A 440 18.80 -11.74 -8.50
N PHE A 441 19.24 -10.86 -7.60
CA PHE A 441 20.53 -11.02 -6.95
C PHE A 441 20.62 -12.35 -6.18
N ALA A 442 19.57 -12.72 -5.43
CA ALA A 442 19.55 -13.96 -4.66
C ALA A 442 19.61 -15.21 -5.57
N VAL A 443 18.87 -15.24 -6.68
CA VAL A 443 18.91 -16.36 -7.62
C VAL A 443 20.25 -16.45 -8.35
N GLU A 444 20.87 -15.32 -8.67
CA GLU A 444 22.21 -15.30 -9.26
C GLU A 444 23.27 -15.86 -8.30
N CYS A 445 23.23 -15.48 -7.02
CA CYS A 445 24.10 -16.04 -5.98
C CYS A 445 23.89 -17.55 -5.81
N LEU A 446 22.63 -18.02 -5.76
CA LEU A 446 22.35 -19.46 -5.64
C LEU A 446 22.82 -20.24 -6.87
N ASN A 447 22.54 -19.74 -8.07
CA ASN A 447 22.97 -20.38 -9.31
C ASN A 447 24.50 -20.43 -9.43
N TRP A 448 25.18 -19.37 -9.00
CA TRP A 448 26.63 -19.33 -8.91
C TRP A 448 27.18 -20.38 -7.94
N THR A 449 26.61 -20.45 -6.73
CA THR A 449 26.98 -21.44 -5.70
C THR A 449 26.80 -22.86 -6.23
N ILE A 450 25.69 -23.16 -6.91
CA ILE A 450 25.42 -24.48 -7.51
C ILE A 450 26.48 -24.83 -8.56
N ASP A 451 26.82 -23.88 -9.44
CA ASP A 451 27.75 -24.13 -10.55
C ASP A 451 29.20 -24.28 -10.10
N ARG A 452 29.61 -23.60 -9.01
CA ARG A 452 31.01 -23.57 -8.55
C ARG A 452 31.38 -24.70 -7.58
N ASN A 453 30.40 -25.30 -6.92
CA ASN A 453 30.64 -26.21 -5.79
C ASN A 453 30.25 -27.67 -6.05
N ASP A 454 30.25 -28.13 -7.30
CA ASP A 454 29.90 -29.52 -7.68
C ASP A 454 28.55 -30.00 -7.12
N VAL A 455 27.62 -29.09 -6.85
CA VAL A 455 26.31 -29.40 -6.22
C VAL A 455 25.46 -30.35 -7.08
N LEU A 456 25.71 -30.40 -8.39
CA LEU A 456 24.98 -31.28 -9.31
C LEU A 456 25.62 -32.66 -9.49
N THR A 457 26.82 -32.87 -8.94
CA THR A 457 27.64 -34.07 -9.14
C THR A 457 28.04 -34.75 -7.83
N ASP A 458 28.21 -34.01 -6.73
CA ASP A 458 28.47 -34.54 -5.39
C ASP A 458 27.23 -34.39 -4.49
N ALA A 459 26.71 -35.53 -4.02
CA ALA A 459 25.54 -35.58 -3.15
C ALA A 459 25.78 -34.87 -1.79
N ARG A 460 27.02 -34.84 -1.30
CA ARG A 460 27.37 -34.13 -0.05
C ARG A 460 27.30 -32.62 -0.25
N CYS A 461 27.78 -32.10 -1.38
CA CYS A 461 27.62 -30.68 -1.74
C CYS A 461 26.13 -30.30 -1.88
N ALA A 462 25.34 -31.14 -2.54
CA ALA A 462 23.89 -30.95 -2.66
C ALA A 462 23.20 -30.89 -1.30
N GLN A 463 23.55 -31.82 -0.41
CA GLN A 463 23.00 -31.85 0.94
C GLN A 463 23.47 -30.65 1.79
N ALA A 464 24.73 -30.25 1.68
CA ALA A 464 25.27 -29.07 2.36
C ALA A 464 24.52 -27.80 1.96
N LEU A 465 24.33 -27.57 0.65
CA LEU A 465 23.56 -26.42 0.15
C LEU A 465 22.09 -26.48 0.57
N ALA A 466 21.49 -27.67 0.56
CA ALA A 466 20.11 -27.86 1.00
C ALA A 466 19.92 -27.53 2.49
N ARG A 467 20.86 -27.94 3.34
CA ARG A 467 20.86 -27.59 4.77
C ARG A 467 21.13 -26.11 4.99
N LEU A 468 22.06 -25.52 4.24
CA LEU A 468 22.36 -24.08 4.30
C LEU A 468 21.13 -23.24 3.93
N THR A 469 20.48 -23.56 2.80
CA THR A 469 19.27 -22.87 2.36
C THR A 469 18.06 -23.17 3.25
N GLY A 470 18.05 -24.31 3.96
CA GLY A 470 17.03 -24.70 4.93
C GLY A 470 17.19 -24.06 6.31
N ALA A 471 18.37 -23.56 6.65
CA ALA A 471 18.61 -22.84 7.89
C ALA A 471 17.88 -21.47 7.85
N ASN A 472 16.96 -21.27 8.79
CA ASN A 472 16.07 -20.10 8.77
C ASN A 472 16.65 -18.94 9.58
N PRO A 473 17.07 -17.82 8.94
CA PRO A 473 17.78 -16.72 9.62
C PRO A 473 16.96 -15.98 10.68
N TYR A 474 15.65 -16.24 10.73
CA TYR A 474 14.68 -15.58 11.61
C TYR A 474 14.32 -16.42 12.85
N ARG A 475 14.94 -17.60 13.03
CA ARG A 475 14.78 -18.45 14.22
C ARG A 475 15.98 -18.29 15.17
N HIS A 476 15.77 -18.49 16.48
CA HIS A 476 16.87 -18.46 17.46
C HIS A 476 17.94 -19.53 17.21
N GLN A 477 17.58 -20.65 16.57
CA GLN A 477 18.48 -21.77 16.29
C GLN A 477 19.43 -21.52 15.11
N TYR A 478 19.23 -20.47 14.32
CA TYR A 478 19.99 -20.22 13.10
C TYR A 478 21.50 -20.22 13.32
N ASP A 479 21.98 -19.46 14.31
CA ASP A 479 23.41 -19.33 14.58
C ASP A 479 24.03 -20.70 14.96
N ALA A 480 23.28 -21.54 15.67
CA ALA A 480 23.72 -22.89 16.04
C ALA A 480 23.69 -23.86 14.85
N GLU A 481 22.65 -23.80 14.01
CA GLU A 481 22.51 -24.61 12.81
C GLU A 481 23.64 -24.35 11.81
N ILE A 482 23.95 -23.07 11.54
CA ILE A 482 25.02 -22.68 10.62
C ILE A 482 26.39 -23.08 11.17
N LYS A 483 26.65 -22.89 12.47
CA LYS A 483 27.90 -23.36 13.10
C LYS A 483 28.06 -24.87 12.98
N ALA A 484 27.01 -25.62 13.33
CA ALA A 484 27.01 -27.08 13.24
C ALA A 484 27.24 -27.55 11.79
N LEU A 485 26.68 -26.82 10.81
CA LEU A 485 26.86 -27.11 9.40
C LEU A 485 28.31 -26.86 8.94
N ALA A 486 28.89 -25.72 9.32
CA ALA A 486 30.25 -25.34 8.95
C ALA A 486 31.34 -26.23 9.59
N THR A 487 31.07 -26.79 10.77
CA THR A 487 32.00 -27.70 11.46
C THR A 487 31.74 -29.18 11.18
N ALA A 488 30.75 -29.52 10.35
CA ALA A 488 30.41 -30.90 10.06
C ALA A 488 31.56 -31.59 9.28
N PRO A 489 32.13 -32.70 9.78
CA PRO A 489 33.24 -33.40 9.11
C PRO A 489 32.90 -33.83 7.68
N ASP A 490 31.64 -34.19 7.43
CA ASP A 490 31.14 -34.65 6.13
C ASP A 490 31.26 -33.57 5.04
N TYR A 491 31.25 -32.29 5.41
CA TYR A 491 31.30 -31.16 4.48
C TYR A 491 32.66 -30.48 4.42
N ALA A 492 33.56 -30.73 5.39
CA ALA A 492 34.88 -30.10 5.46
C ALA A 492 35.78 -30.38 4.24
N GLN A 493 35.58 -31.53 3.58
CA GLN A 493 36.34 -31.92 2.37
C GLN A 493 35.58 -31.66 1.07
N THR A 494 34.39 -31.06 1.15
CA THR A 494 33.58 -30.75 -0.04
C THR A 494 33.94 -29.38 -0.59
N LYS A 495 33.61 -29.12 -1.86
CA LYS A 495 33.79 -27.77 -2.44
C LYS A 495 32.95 -26.71 -1.73
N MET A 496 31.85 -27.09 -1.08
CA MET A 496 31.01 -26.18 -0.30
C MET A 496 31.64 -25.69 1.03
N ALA A 497 32.78 -26.22 1.46
CA ALA A 497 33.33 -25.96 2.79
C ALA A 497 33.55 -24.47 3.08
N ASP A 498 34.10 -23.74 2.12
CA ASP A 498 34.38 -22.30 2.23
C ASP A 498 33.11 -21.43 2.24
N ASN A 499 32.10 -21.81 1.45
CA ASN A 499 30.78 -21.19 1.44
C ASN A 499 30.08 -21.36 2.81
N LEU A 500 30.25 -22.50 3.47
CA LEU A 500 29.77 -22.71 4.84
C LEU A 500 30.53 -21.85 5.86
N GLN A 501 31.84 -21.68 5.67
CA GLN A 501 32.65 -20.77 6.49
C GLN A 501 32.22 -19.30 6.32
N ILE A 502 31.83 -18.87 5.12
CA ILE A 502 31.26 -17.53 4.90
C ILE A 502 29.95 -17.36 5.65
N ALA A 503 29.05 -18.34 5.54
CA ALA A 503 27.79 -18.31 6.27
C ALA A 503 28.03 -18.19 7.77
N GLN A 504 29.00 -18.92 8.31
CA GLN A 504 29.43 -18.81 9.71
C GLN A 504 30.06 -17.46 10.04
N ALA A 505 30.94 -16.94 9.18
CA ALA A 505 31.58 -15.63 9.35
C ALA A 505 30.53 -14.52 9.47
N LYS A 506 29.46 -14.58 8.65
CA LYS A 506 28.33 -13.65 8.67
C LYS A 506 27.53 -13.64 9.99
N LEU A 507 27.66 -14.67 10.83
CA LEU A 507 27.00 -14.70 12.14
C LEU A 507 27.65 -13.78 13.18
N HIS A 508 28.91 -13.37 12.99
CA HIS A 508 29.62 -12.55 13.96
C HIS A 508 28.94 -11.19 14.11
N ARG A 509 28.35 -10.94 15.29
CA ARG A 509 27.73 -9.64 15.62
C ARG A 509 28.78 -8.53 15.68
N ASN A 510 29.95 -8.83 16.23
CA ASN A 510 31.09 -7.94 16.22
C ASN A 510 31.64 -7.81 14.79
N VAL A 511 31.72 -6.58 14.30
CA VAL A 511 32.20 -6.28 12.94
C VAL A 511 33.68 -6.64 12.77
N TYR A 512 34.49 -6.55 13.83
CA TYR A 512 35.90 -6.95 13.83
C TYR A 512 36.06 -8.45 13.57
N ASP A 513 35.41 -9.28 14.39
CA ASP A 513 35.52 -10.74 14.28
C ASP A 513 35.00 -11.21 12.92
N ARG A 514 33.94 -10.56 12.42
CA ARG A 514 33.41 -10.78 11.08
C ARG A 514 34.45 -10.47 10.01
N ALA A 515 35.10 -9.30 10.09
CA ALA A 515 36.11 -8.88 9.13
C ALA A 515 37.34 -9.80 9.13
N GLU A 516 37.83 -10.20 10.30
CA GLU A 516 38.97 -11.14 10.40
C GLU A 516 38.61 -12.53 9.84
N ALA A 517 37.42 -13.05 10.16
CA ALA A 517 36.94 -14.31 9.59
C ALA A 517 36.81 -14.24 8.05
N LEU A 518 36.27 -13.13 7.51
CA LEU A 518 36.16 -12.93 6.07
C LEU A 518 37.53 -12.77 5.39
N LYS A 519 38.51 -12.11 6.05
CA LYS A 519 39.89 -12.00 5.53
C LYS A 519 40.58 -13.36 5.44
N ALA A 520 40.37 -14.22 6.44
CA ALA A 520 40.91 -15.58 6.41
C ALA A 520 40.38 -16.38 5.21
N ILE A 521 39.09 -16.24 4.89
CA ILE A 521 38.46 -16.88 3.72
C ILE A 521 38.98 -16.25 2.42
N ALA A 522 39.11 -14.93 2.37
CA ALA A 522 39.59 -14.20 1.19
C ALA A 522 41.08 -14.42 0.85
N ALA A 523 41.85 -15.06 1.75
CA ALA A 523 43.25 -15.37 1.52
C ALA A 523 43.46 -16.32 0.33
N ASP A 524 42.50 -17.23 0.08
CA ASP A 524 42.49 -18.07 -1.12
C ASP A 524 41.67 -17.39 -2.24
N GLN A 525 42.29 -16.45 -2.95
CA GLN A 525 41.66 -15.64 -4.00
C GLN A 525 41.04 -16.43 -5.18
N ARG A 526 41.18 -17.76 -5.19
CA ARG A 526 40.74 -18.62 -6.28
C ARG A 526 39.32 -19.16 -6.09
N THR A 527 38.76 -19.09 -4.88
CA THR A 527 37.45 -19.67 -4.61
C THR A 527 36.32 -18.68 -4.86
N ASP A 528 35.13 -19.21 -5.11
CA ASP A 528 33.91 -18.41 -5.23
C ASP A 528 33.55 -17.75 -3.89
N ALA A 529 33.79 -18.43 -2.78
CA ALA A 529 33.67 -17.87 -1.44
C ALA A 529 34.56 -16.63 -1.28
N ALA A 530 35.83 -16.68 -1.70
CA ALA A 530 36.72 -15.52 -1.58
C ALA A 530 36.17 -14.27 -2.27
N ILE A 531 35.48 -14.41 -3.42
CA ILE A 531 34.84 -13.28 -4.11
C ILE A 531 33.71 -12.67 -3.26
N GLU A 532 32.84 -13.50 -2.67
CA GLU A 532 31.80 -13.00 -1.76
C GLU A 532 32.43 -12.35 -0.51
N ALA A 533 33.48 -12.95 0.03
CA ALA A 533 34.19 -12.41 1.19
C ALA A 533 34.79 -11.03 0.88
N PHE A 534 35.42 -10.83 -0.29
CA PHE A 534 35.88 -9.52 -0.71
C PHE A 534 34.74 -8.51 -0.86
N TYR A 535 33.60 -8.91 -1.42
CA TYR A 535 32.44 -8.02 -1.52
C TYR A 535 31.94 -7.57 -0.13
N GLU A 536 31.80 -8.49 0.82
CA GLU A 536 31.35 -8.17 2.18
C GLU A 536 32.39 -7.34 2.96
N LEU A 537 33.70 -7.60 2.77
CA LEU A 537 34.77 -6.75 3.32
C LEU A 537 34.69 -5.31 2.79
N GLY A 538 34.43 -5.14 1.49
CA GLY A 538 34.17 -3.83 0.88
C GLY A 538 32.99 -3.12 1.54
N ARG A 539 31.86 -3.82 1.74
CA ARG A 539 30.68 -3.26 2.43
C ARG A 539 30.95 -2.90 3.88
N ILE A 540 31.68 -3.73 4.62
CA ILE A 540 32.07 -3.43 6.01
C ILE A 540 32.95 -2.17 6.04
N SER A 541 33.92 -2.06 5.12
CA SER A 541 34.84 -0.91 5.05
C SER A 541 34.13 0.40 4.70
N MET A 542 33.00 0.36 3.96
CA MET A 542 32.16 1.54 3.69
C MET A 542 31.40 2.07 4.91
N GLN A 543 31.11 1.26 5.93
CA GLN A 543 30.27 1.67 7.07
C GLN A 543 31.07 2.57 8.04
N THR A 544 30.91 3.88 7.88
CA THR A 544 31.76 4.97 8.41
C THR A 544 31.91 5.03 9.94
N ALA A 545 30.90 4.60 10.71
CA ALA A 545 30.95 4.64 12.17
C ALA A 545 31.82 3.50 12.75
N SER A 546 31.70 2.29 12.21
CA SER A 546 32.50 1.12 12.62
C SER A 546 33.89 1.13 11.99
N ALA A 547 34.04 1.75 10.82
CA ALA A 547 35.28 1.78 10.05
C ALA A 547 36.43 2.56 10.73
N ARG A 548 36.15 3.56 11.60
CA ARG A 548 37.24 4.35 12.21
C ARG A 548 38.19 3.52 13.06
N VAL A 549 37.68 2.53 13.79
CA VAL A 549 38.48 1.63 14.63
C VAL A 549 39.09 0.50 13.79
N ILE A 550 38.37 0.05 12.76
CA ILE A 550 38.76 -1.10 11.92
C ILE A 550 39.72 -0.69 10.77
N ARG A 551 39.90 0.60 10.51
CA ARG A 551 40.76 1.15 9.43
C ARG A 551 42.21 0.66 9.45
N LEU A 552 42.72 0.22 10.60
CA LEU A 552 44.07 -0.36 10.69
C LEU A 552 44.14 -1.80 10.14
N LEU A 553 42.99 -2.48 9.98
CA LEU A 553 42.89 -3.89 9.63
C LEU A 553 42.27 -4.17 8.26
N LEU A 554 41.48 -3.21 7.75
CA LEU A 554 40.83 -3.30 6.46
C LEU A 554 41.48 -2.36 5.45
N ASN A 555 41.62 -2.86 4.23
CA ASN A 555 42.00 -2.03 3.10
C ASN A 555 40.86 -1.05 2.75
N ARG A 556 41.19 -0.12 1.85
CA ARG A 556 40.20 0.81 1.32
C ARG A 556 39.07 0.04 0.61
N PRO A 557 37.79 0.44 0.74
CA PRO A 557 36.67 -0.29 0.15
C PRO A 557 36.81 -0.45 -1.37
N GLU A 558 37.43 0.52 -2.05
CA GLU A 558 37.70 0.50 -3.48
C GLU A 558 38.60 -0.66 -3.90
N GLU A 559 39.57 -1.05 -3.07
CA GLU A 559 40.47 -2.18 -3.37
C GLU A 559 39.68 -3.48 -3.39
N TYR A 560 38.82 -3.70 -2.40
CA TYR A 560 37.97 -4.89 -2.33
C TYR A 560 36.99 -4.96 -3.49
N PHE A 561 36.29 -3.87 -3.83
CA PHE A 561 35.36 -3.87 -4.96
C PHE A 561 36.06 -4.04 -6.31
N LYS A 562 37.27 -3.49 -6.49
CA LYS A 562 38.07 -3.72 -7.71
C LYS A 562 38.43 -5.20 -7.88
N ILE A 563 38.74 -5.91 -6.80
CA ILE A 563 39.00 -7.36 -6.84
C ILE A 563 37.74 -8.11 -7.30
N VAL A 564 36.57 -7.79 -6.74
CA VAL A 564 35.28 -8.41 -7.13
C VAL A 564 34.96 -8.16 -8.61
N ILE A 565 35.21 -6.94 -9.11
CA ILE A 565 34.99 -6.56 -10.51
C ILE A 565 35.98 -7.25 -11.44
N ALA A 566 37.26 -7.37 -11.05
CA ALA A 566 38.30 -8.01 -11.86
C ALA A 566 38.22 -9.54 -11.90
N ALA A 567 37.54 -10.16 -10.92
CA ALA A 567 37.29 -11.60 -10.90
C ALA A 567 36.44 -12.07 -12.10
N PRO A 568 36.43 -13.38 -12.42
CA PRO A 568 35.52 -13.93 -13.43
C PRO A 568 34.07 -13.52 -13.15
N ARG A 569 33.24 -13.44 -14.21
CA ARG A 569 31.84 -13.00 -14.13
C ARG A 569 31.12 -13.61 -12.94
N ASN A 570 30.68 -12.79 -11.99
CA ASN A 570 30.08 -13.21 -10.72
C ASN A 570 28.91 -12.27 -10.32
N PRO A 571 27.99 -12.70 -9.44
CA PRO A 571 26.78 -11.93 -9.11
C PRO A 571 27.05 -10.61 -8.37
N TRP A 572 28.22 -10.45 -7.75
CA TRP A 572 28.54 -9.27 -6.96
C TRP A 572 29.12 -8.12 -7.80
N GLN A 573 29.52 -8.35 -9.05
CA GLN A 573 30.17 -7.34 -9.90
C GLN A 573 29.34 -6.07 -10.08
N GLY A 574 28.04 -6.21 -10.38
CA GLY A 574 27.15 -5.06 -10.60
C GLY A 574 27.04 -4.16 -9.36
N ARG A 575 26.75 -4.78 -8.20
CA ARG A 575 26.64 -4.05 -6.93
C ARG A 575 27.99 -3.49 -6.45
N ALA A 576 29.09 -4.19 -6.70
CA ALA A 576 30.43 -3.67 -6.43
C ALA A 576 30.75 -2.43 -7.27
N ALA A 577 30.36 -2.42 -8.56
CA ALA A 577 30.53 -1.27 -9.43
C ALA A 577 29.65 -0.07 -9.00
N GLU A 578 28.40 -0.31 -8.62
CA GLU A 578 27.50 0.71 -8.07
C GLU A 578 28.07 1.34 -6.78
N ASN A 579 28.55 0.51 -5.85
CA ASN A 579 29.20 1.00 -4.62
C ASN A 579 30.48 1.80 -4.92
N LEU A 580 31.26 1.38 -5.91
CA LEU A 580 32.47 2.10 -6.33
C LEU A 580 32.14 3.47 -6.95
N LEU A 581 31.07 3.57 -7.75
CA LEU A 581 30.57 4.84 -8.29
C LEU A 581 30.10 5.78 -7.17
N TRP A 582 29.41 5.24 -6.16
CA TRP A 582 28.96 6.01 -5.01
C TRP A 582 30.13 6.53 -4.14
N LEU A 583 31.19 5.75 -4.00
CA LEU A 583 32.44 6.21 -3.35
C LEU A 583 33.12 7.34 -4.14
N GLY A 584 33.08 7.26 -5.47
CA GLY A 584 33.63 8.31 -6.34
C GLY A 584 32.85 9.63 -6.31
N SER A 585 31.52 9.58 -6.15
CA SER A 585 30.67 10.78 -6.09
C SER A 585 30.68 11.49 -4.72
N THR A 586 31.05 10.76 -3.67
CA THR A 586 31.14 11.28 -2.29
C THR A 586 32.53 11.79 -1.92
N ALA A 587 33.54 11.54 -2.75
CA ALA A 587 34.86 12.15 -2.58
C ALA A 587 34.69 13.67 -2.67
N PRO A 588 34.98 14.44 -1.60
CA PRO A 588 34.96 15.90 -1.71
C PRO A 588 35.91 16.27 -2.84
N ALA A 589 35.45 17.12 -3.76
CA ALA A 589 36.32 17.69 -4.78
C ALA A 589 37.54 18.24 -4.03
N GLU A 590 38.66 17.52 -4.10
CA GLU A 590 39.90 17.97 -3.49
C GLU A 590 40.14 19.34 -4.09
N GLN A 591 39.97 20.37 -3.25
CA GLN A 591 40.46 21.70 -3.53
C GLN A 591 41.97 21.52 -3.70
N LYS A 592 42.38 21.33 -4.96
CA LYS A 592 43.79 21.41 -5.35
C LYS A 592 44.30 22.76 -4.83
N PRO A 593 45.37 22.78 -4.03
CA PRO A 593 46.00 24.03 -3.63
C PRO A 593 46.49 24.81 -4.86
#